data_AF-A0A1J5P9Q9-F1
#
_entry.id   AF-A0A1J5P9Q9-F1
#
_cell.length_a   1.000
_cell.length_b   1.000
_cell.length_c   1.000
_cell.angle_alpha   90.00
_cell.angle_beta   90.00
_cell.angle_gamma   90.00
#
_symmetry.space_group_name_H-M   'P 1'
#
loop_
_entity.id
_entity.type
_entity.pdbx_description
1 polymer ?
#
loop_
_entity_poly.entity_id
_entity_poly.type
_entity_poly.pdbx_seq_one_letter_code
_entity_poly.pdbx_strand_id
1 'polypeptide(L)' 'MGFANAIRIMLAKDETIGWGLFGFNAGLEAGQIFCVAIILITGILFLNILKIKRRDWVFFLSSGVFALSVKMALERLPW' A
#
# COMPACT_ATOMS: atom_id res chain seq x y z
N MET A 1 -3.21 -13.70 -6.41
CA MET A 1 -3.56 -14.11 -7.79
C MET A 1 -3.01 -13.18 -8.89
N GLY A 2 -2.83 -11.86 -8.68
CA GLY A 2 -2.42 -10.93 -9.75
C GLY A 2 -0.99 -11.10 -10.29
N PHE A 3 -0.01 -11.30 -9.41
CA PHE A 3 1.41 -11.44 -9.78
C PHE A 3 1.70 -12.67 -10.65
N ALA A 4 1.16 -13.81 -10.23
CA ALA A 4 1.30 -15.07 -10.98
C ALA A 4 0.64 -14.98 -12.35
N ASN A 5 -0.48 -14.24 -12.48
CA ASN A 5 -1.15 -14.04 -13.76
C ASN A 5 -0.37 -13.08 -14.68
N ALA A 6 0.22 -12.01 -14.14
CA ALA A 6 1.06 -11.09 -14.91
C ALA A 6 2.33 -11.76 -15.46
N ILE A 7 3.01 -12.54 -14.63
CA ILE A 7 4.19 -13.33 -15.05
C ILE A 7 3.77 -14.37 -16.10
N ARG A 8 2.62 -15.03 -15.93
CA ARG A 8 2.11 -16.03 -16.88
C ARG A 8 1.75 -15.41 -18.23
N ILE A 9 1.17 -14.21 -18.26
CA ILE A 9 0.87 -13.48 -19.50
C ILE A 9 2.16 -13.04 -20.20
N MET A 10 3.18 -12.58 -19.45
CA MET A 10 4.49 -12.23 -20.00
C MET A 10 5.23 -13.44 -20.57
N LEU A 11 5.18 -14.58 -19.87
CA LEU A 11 5.80 -15.83 -20.30
C LEU A 11 5.09 -16.44 -21.53
N ALA A 12 3.78 -16.21 -21.67
CA ALA A 12 2.98 -16.70 -22.79
C ALA A 12 3.10 -15.87 -24.07
N LYS A 13 3.71 -14.68 -24.02
CA LYS A 13 3.74 -13.71 -25.12
C LYS A 13 5.07 -13.60 -25.87
N ASP A 14 6.09 -14.40 -25.53
CA ASP A 14 7.46 -14.28 -26.09
C ASP A 14 8.05 -12.85 -25.93
N GLU A 15 7.52 -12.03 -25.02
CA GLU A 15 8.12 -10.75 -24.71
C GLU A 15 9.40 -10.96 -23.89
N THR A 16 10.47 -10.25 -24.27
CA THR A 16 11.74 -10.30 -23.55
C THR A 16 11.50 -9.99 -22.06
N ILE A 17 11.73 -10.98 -21.20
CA ILE A 17 11.43 -10.95 -19.75
C ILE A 17 11.97 -9.67 -19.07
N GLY A 18 13.08 -9.11 -19.57
CA GLY A 18 13.64 -7.85 -19.10
C GLY A 18 12.71 -6.64 -19.23
N TRP A 19 12.00 -6.48 -20.36
CA TRP A 19 11.03 -5.39 -20.52
C TRP A 19 9.82 -5.55 -19.61
N GLY A 20 9.42 -6.80 -19.38
CA GLY A 20 8.32 -7.10 -18.46
C GLY A 20 8.65 -6.82 -16.99
N LEU A 21 9.82 -7.25 -16.53
CA LEU A 21 10.32 -6.95 -15.18
C LEU A 21 10.50 -5.45 -14.97
N PHE A 22 10.96 -4.72 -15.99
CA PHE A 22 11.13 -3.28 -15.91
C PHE A 22 9.79 -2.55 -15.72
N GLY A 23 8.79 -2.84 -16.57
CA GLY A 23 7.46 -2.24 -16.44
C GLY A 23 6.77 -2.60 -15.11
N PHE A 24 7.00 -3.82 -14.62
CA PHE A 24 6.51 -4.26 -13.32
C PHE A 24 7.13 -3.47 -12.15
N ASN A 25 8.46 -3.35 -12.10
CA ASN A 25 9.15 -2.61 -11.04
C ASN A 25 8.83 -1.11 -11.10
N ALA A 26 8.83 -0.51 -12.29
CA ALA A 26 8.43 0.88 -12.47
C ALA A 26 6.99 1.13 -11.99
N GLY A 27 6.08 0.18 -12.25
CA GLY A 27 4.71 0.22 -11.73
C GLY A 27 4.64 0.12 -10.21
N LEU A 28 5.45 -0.75 -9.58
CA LEU A 28 5.53 -0.83 -8.11
C LEU A 28 6.08 0.45 -7.49
N GLU A 29 7.17 0.99 -8.03
CA GLU A 29 7.78 2.23 -7.55
C GLU A 29 6.80 3.40 -7.67
N ALA A 30 6.11 3.53 -8.81
CA ALA A 30 5.07 4.53 -8.99
C ALA A 30 3.90 4.37 -8.00
N GLY A 31 3.45 3.13 -7.77
CA GLY A 31 2.42 2.82 -6.79
C GLY A 31 2.84 3.18 -5.36
N GLN A 32 4.08 2.89 -4.99
CA GLN A 32 4.64 3.27 -3.68
C GLN A 32 4.68 4.79 -3.50
N ILE A 33 5.17 5.53 -4.50
CA ILE A 33 5.20 7.01 -4.44
C ILE A 33 3.78 7.57 -4.29
N PHE A 34 2.81 7.05 -5.04
CA PHE A 34 1.42 7.48 -4.95
C PHE A 34 0.82 7.23 -3.56
N CYS A 35 1.04 6.04 -2.99
CA CYS A 35 0.60 5.73 -1.63
C CYS A 35 1.23 6.66 -0.58
N VAL A 36 2.54 6.89 -0.66
CA VAL A 36 3.24 7.79 0.27
C VAL A 36 2.71 9.22 0.14
N ALA A 37 2.47 9.70 -1.08
CA ALA A 37 1.91 11.01 -1.33
C ALA A 37 0.54 11.19 -0.67
N ILE A 38 -0.36 10.20 -0.77
CA ILE A 38 -1.66 10.24 -0.09
C ILE A 38 -1.49 10.35 1.43
N ILE A 39 -0.63 9.51 2.02
CA ILE A 39 -0.39 9.51 3.47
C ILE A 39 0.11 10.89 3.94
N LEU A 40 1.05 11.49 3.19
CA LEU A 40 1.59 12.82 3.50
C LEU A 40 0.53 13.92 3.35
N ILE A 41 -0.27 13.90 2.28
CA ILE A 41 -1.36 14.87 2.06
C ILE A 41 -2.37 14.79 3.21
N THR A 42 -2.77 13.58 3.60
CA THR A 42 -3.66 13.37 4.74
C THR A 42 -3.02 13.93 6.02
N GLY A 43 -1.75 13.64 6.28
CA GLY A 43 -1.04 14.19 7.44
C GLY A 43 -1.02 15.72 7.46
N ILE A 44 -0.75 16.37 6.32
CA ILE A 44 -0.78 17.83 6.18
C ILE A 44 -2.19 18.37 6.42
N LEU A 45 -3.22 17.73 5.87
CA LEU A 45 -4.62 18.14 6.07
C LEU A 45 -5.01 18.18 7.55
N PHE A 46 -4.71 17.10 8.29
CA PHE A 46 -5.11 17.02 9.69
C PHE A 46 -4.23 17.85 10.64
N LEU A 47 -2.92 17.92 10.39
CA LEU A 47 -1.99 18.64 11.28
C LEU A 47 -1.90 20.14 10.97
N ASN A 48 -1.88 20.53 9.69
CA ASN A 48 -1.65 21.93 9.30
C ASN A 48 -2.96 22.69 9.04
N ILE A 49 -3.92 22.08 8.34
CA ILE A 49 -5.18 22.76 7.97
C ILE A 49 -6.17 22.68 9.15
N LEU A 50 -6.42 21.48 9.66
CA LEU A 50 -7.34 21.25 10.78
C LEU A 50 -6.70 21.53 12.15
N LYS A 51 -5.39 21.78 12.21
CA LYS A 51 -4.61 22.07 13.42
C LYS A 51 -4.84 21.08 14.57
N ILE A 52 -5.06 19.80 14.24
CA ILE A 52 -5.21 18.77 15.26
C ILE A 52 -3.88 18.57 15.97
N LYS A 53 -3.92 18.40 17.30
CA LYS A 53 -2.74 18.09 18.09
C LYS A 53 -2.11 16.80 17.57
N ARG A 54 -0.79 16.83 17.32
CA ARG A 54 -0.04 15.68 16.81
C ARG A 54 -0.26 14.40 17.63
N ARG A 55 -0.42 14.54 18.96
CA ARG A 55 -0.74 13.43 19.86
C ARG A 55 -2.06 12.74 19.49
N ASP A 56 -3.11 13.53 19.29
CA ASP A 56 -4.45 13.00 19.03
C ASP A 56 -4.52 12.39 17.62
N TRP A 57 -3.81 12.99 16.66
CA TRP A 57 -3.59 12.42 15.31
C TRP A 57 -2.90 11.05 15.37
N VAL A 58 -1.79 10.94 16.11
CA VAL A 58 -1.05 9.67 16.27
C VAL A 58 -1.90 8.62 16.98
N PHE A 59 -2.64 9.01 18.01
CA PHE A 59 -3.52 8.10 18.74
C PHE A 59 -4.62 7.54 17.84
N PHE A 60 -5.27 8.38 17.03
CA PHE A 60 -6.30 7.97 16.07
C PHE A 60 -5.75 7.02 15.00
N LEU A 61 -4.59 7.33 14.40
CA LEU A 61 -3.98 6.48 13.40
C LEU A 61 -3.58 5.12 13.99
N SER A 62 -2.97 5.14 15.19
CA SER A 62 -2.51 3.93 15.88
C SER A 62 -3.67 3.01 16.27
N SER A 63 -4.78 3.57 16.74
CA SER A 63 -5.97 2.78 17.10
C SER A 63 -6.65 2.17 15.87
N GLY A 64 -6.72 2.91 14.75
CA GLY A 64 -7.23 2.39 13.48
C GLY A 64 -6.39 1.22 12.95
N VAL A 65 -5.06 1.37 12.92
CA VAL A 65 -4.14 0.30 12.50
C VAL A 65 -4.22 -0.90 13.44
N PHE A 66 -4.36 -0.67 14.74
CA PHE A 66 -4.54 -1.73 15.73
C PHE A 66 -5.84 -2.52 15.51
N ALA A 67 -6.95 -1.86 15.24
CA ALA A 67 -8.21 -2.54 14.95
C ALA A 67 -8.09 -3.42 13.69
N LEU A 68 -7.44 -2.91 12.64
CA LEU A 68 -7.18 -3.66 11.41
C LEU A 68 -6.24 -4.85 11.65
N SER A 69 -5.17 -4.67 12.44
CA SER A 69 -4.22 -5.75 12.72
C SER A 69 -4.86 -6.86 13.56
N VAL A 70 -5.69 -6.51 14.54
CA VAL A 70 -6.48 -7.47 15.31
C VAL A 70 -7.44 -8.24 14.39
N LYS A 71 -8.15 -7.53 13.50
CA LYS A 71 -9.06 -8.15 12.52
C LYS A 71 -8.31 -9.13 11.62
N MET A 72 -7.15 -8.74 11.08
CA MET A 72 -6.31 -9.62 10.27
C MET A 72 -5.76 -10.82 11.07
N ALA A 73 -5.40 -10.62 12.34
CA ALA A 73 -4.94 -11.70 13.21
C ALA A 73 -6.05 -12.72 13.48
N LEU A 74 -7.28 -12.25 13.72
CA LEU A 74 -8.46 -13.10 13.90
C LEU A 74 -8.81 -13.89 12.64
N GLU A 75 -8.75 -13.26 11.47
CA GLU A 75 -8.96 -13.93 10.17
C GLU A 75 -7.90 -14.99 9.85
N ARG A 76 -6.75 -14.94 10.51
CA ARG A 76 -5.65 -15.89 10.32
C ARG A 76 -5.72 -17.10 11.25
N LEU A 77 -6.62 -17.09 12.24
CA LEU A 77 -6.76 -18.20 13.16
C LEU A 77 -7.43 -19.39 12.44
N PRO A 78 -6.90 -20.61 12.57
CA PRO A 78 -7.24 -21.75 11.72
C PRO A 78 -8.53 -22.48 12.12
N TRP A 79 -9.49 -21.80 12.77
CA TRP A 79 -10.79 -22.37 13.10
C TRP A 79 -11.84 -22.10 12.02
#